data_AF-A0ABD5ALJ1-F1
#
_entry.id   AF-A0ABD5ALJ1-F1
#
_cell.length_a   1.000
_cell.length_b   1.000
_cell.length_c   1.000
_cell.angle_alpha   90.00
_cell.angle_beta   90.00
_cell.angle_gamma   90.00
#
_symmetry.space_group_name_H-M   'P 1'
#
loop_
_entity.id
_entity.type
_entity.pdbx_description
1 polymer ?
#
loop_
_entity_poly.entity_id
_entity_poly.type
_entity_poly.pdbx_seq_one_letter_code
_entity_poly.pdbx_strand_id
1 'polypeptide(L)' 'MRPVIKGMCKYESLINGKLDLADIALMNDALDVVADNEYLLNQERERKNK' A
#
# COMPACT_ATOMS: atom_id res chain seq x y z
N MET A 1 -6.40 7.19 -2.95
CA MET A 1 -6.69 6.25 -4.07
C MET A 1 -5.57 5.22 -4.31
N ARG A 2 -4.55 5.09 -3.44
CA ARG A 2 -3.43 4.15 -3.62
C ARG A 2 -3.87 2.68 -3.80
N PRO A 3 -4.88 2.16 -3.06
CA PRO A 3 -5.29 0.76 -3.19
C PRO A 3 -5.85 0.42 -4.58
N VAL A 4 -6.60 1.34 -5.21
CA VAL A 4 -7.12 1.18 -6.57
C VAL A 4 -5.97 1.12 -7.58
N ILE A 5 -5.04 2.07 -7.49
CA ILE A 5 -3.88 2.15 -8.39
C ILE A 5 -2.97 0.92 -8.25
N LYS A 6 -2.84 0.38 -7.03
CA LYS A 6 -2.08 -0.83 -6.73
C LYS A 6 -2.86 -2.13 -7.02
N GLY A 7 -4.09 -2.04 -7.52
CA GLY A 7 -4.92 -3.20 -7.90
C GLY A 7 -5.51 -3.98 -6.74
N MET A 8 -5.49 -3.44 -5.51
CA MET A 8 -6.07 -4.08 -4.32
C MET A 8 -7.60 -4.05 -4.32
N CYS A 9 -8.20 -3.03 -4.96
CA CYS A 9 -9.64 -2.94 -5.13
C CYS A 9 -10.02 -2.26 -6.45
N LYS A 10 -11.25 -2.49 -6.90
CA LYS A 10 -11.83 -1.82 -8.08
C LYS A 10 -12.37 -0.45 -7.71
N TYR A 11 -12.29 0.50 -8.64
CA TYR A 11 -12.84 1.84 -8.44
C TYR A 11 -14.37 1.81 -8.23
N GLU A 12 -15.06 0.94 -8.97
CA GLU A 12 -16.50 0.77 -8.88
C GLU A 12 -16.94 0.29 -7.49
N SER A 13 -16.08 -0.45 -6.76
CA SER A 13 -16.35 -0.90 -5.39
C SER A 13 -16.42 0.24 -4.37
N LEU A 14 -15.78 1.37 -4.67
CA LEU A 14 -15.88 2.58 -3.85
C LEU A 14 -17.21 3.28 -4.09
N ILE A 15 -17.60 3.39 -5.36
CA ILE A 15 -18.83 4.09 -5.76
C ILE A 15 -20.07 3.32 -5.30
N ASN A 16 -20.06 1.99 -5.42
CA ASN A 16 -21.19 1.16 -5.03
C ASN A 16 -21.27 0.87 -3.53
N GLY A 17 -20.32 1.38 -2.72
CA GLY A 17 -20.29 1.22 -1.27
C GLY A 17 -19.99 -0.20 -0.80
N LYS A 18 -19.47 -1.08 -1.66
CA LYS A 18 -19.06 -2.45 -1.28
C LYS A 18 -17.86 -2.44 -0.34
N LEU A 19 -17.03 -1.41 -0.42
CA LEU A 19 -15.95 -1.14 0.52
C LEU A 19 -16.30 0.11 1.30
N ASP A 20 -16.02 0.08 2.60
CA ASP A 20 -16.17 1.24 3.45
C ASP A 20 -14.84 1.98 3.65
N LEU A 21 -14.87 3.03 4.47
CA LEU A 21 -13.68 3.82 4.76
C LEU A 21 -12.64 3.03 5.56
N ALA A 22 -13.07 2.10 6.42
CA ALA A 22 -12.17 1.29 7.24
C ALA A 22 -11.40 0.29 6.37
N ASP A 23 -12.06 -0.32 5.37
CA ASP A 23 -11.39 -1.16 4.38
C ASP A 23 -10.28 -0.39 3.65
N ILE A 24 -10.58 0.84 3.22
CA ILE A 24 -9.62 1.68 2.50
C ILE A 24 -8.49 2.17 3.40
N ALA A 25 -8.78 2.50 4.65
CA ALA A 25 -7.76 2.84 5.64
C ALA A 25 -6.78 1.67 5.83
N LEU A 26 -7.29 0.45 6.06
CA LEU A 26 -6.47 -0.74 6.22
C LEU A 26 -5.59 -1.03 5.00
N MET A 27 -6.12 -0.87 3.78
CA MET A 27 -5.34 -1.05 2.57
C MET A 27 -4.22 0.00 2.43
N ASN A 28 -4.45 1.24 2.86
CA ASN A 28 -3.39 2.27 2.86
C ASN A 28 -2.31 1.93 3.88
N ASP A 29 -2.69 1.52 5.09
CA ASP A 29 -1.73 1.13 6.14
C ASP A 29 -0.84 -0.03 5.67
N ALA A 30 -1.44 -1.02 4.99
CA ALA A 30 -0.69 -2.11 4.39
C ALA A 30 0.33 -1.63 3.34
N LEU A 31 -0.04 -0.65 2.51
CA LEU A 31 0.86 -0.08 1.51
C LEU A 31 1.99 0.75 2.14
N ASP A 32 1.76 1.37 3.29
CA ASP A 32 2.81 2.07 4.04
C ASP A 32 3.83 1.09 4.61
N VAL A 33 3.38 -0.02 5.21
CA VAL A 33 4.26 -1.09 5.68
C VAL A 33 5.11 -1.67 4.53
N VAL A 34 4.52 -1.86 3.34
CA VAL A 34 5.29 -2.32 2.17
C VAL A 34 6.36 -1.31 1.78
N ALA A 35 6.03 -0.01 1.73
CA ALA A 35 6.98 1.04 1.38
C ALA A 35 8.13 1.14 2.39
N ASP A 36 7.82 1.05 3.69
CA ASP A 36 8.82 1.06 4.76
C ASP A 36 9.77 -0.13 4.64
N ASN A 37 9.23 -1.32 4.36
CA ASN A 37 10.04 -2.52 4.13
C ASN A 37 10.98 -2.36 2.92
N GLU A 38 10.48 -1.82 1.80
CA GLU A 38 11.29 -1.55 0.61
C GLU A 38 12.42 -0.55 0.91
N TYR A 39 12.11 0.51 1.67
CA TYR A 39 13.10 1.51 2.09
C TYR A 39 14.20 0.91 2.96
N LEU A 40 13.83 0.13 3.98
CA LEU A 40 14.79 -0.56 4.86
C LEU A 40 15.66 -1.56 4.10
N LEU A 41 15.07 -2.34 3.19
CA LEU A 41 15.82 -3.27 2.35
C LEU A 41 16.82 -2.55 1.44
N ASN A 42 16.47 -1.40 0.89
CA ASN A 42 17.38 -0.61 0.07
C ASN A 42 18.54 -0.04 0.89
N GLN A 43 18.28 0.51 2.08
CA GLN A 43 19.33 0.96 2.99
C GLN A 43 20.30 -0.18 3.36
N GLU A 44 19.78 -1.37 3.67
CA GLU A 44 20.63 -2.52 3.99
C GLU A 44 21.47 -2.98 2.80
N ARG A 45 20.95 -2.90 1.57
CA ARG A 45 21.72 -3.17 0.34
C ARG A 45 22.84 -2.16 0.15
N GLU A 46 22.55 -0.87 0.31
CA GLU A 46 23.56 0.19 0.22
C GLU A 46 24.66 0.03 1.26
N ARG A 47 24.29 -0.31 2.51
CA ARG A 47 25.24 -0.57 3.60
C ARG A 47 26.14 -1.76 3.32
N LYS A 48 25.65 -2.83 2.69
CA LYS A 48 26.44 -4.02 2.32
C LYS A 48 27.36 -3.78 1.12
N ASN A 49 27.04 -2.81 0.26
CA ASN A 49 27.82 -2.47 -0.93
C ASN A 49 28.92 -1.45 -0.65
N LYS A 50 29.07 -0.99 0.60
CA LYS A 50 30.09 -0.05 1.07
C LYS A 50 31.12 -0.77 1.93
#